data_AF-A0A4R6TPM0-F1
#
_entry.id   AF-A0A4R6TPM0-F1
#
_cell.length_a   1.000
_cell.length_b   1.000
_cell.length_c   1.000
_cell.angle_alpha   90.00
_cell.angle_beta   90.00
_cell.angle_gamma   90.00
#
_symmetry.space_group_name_H-M   'P 1'
#
loop_
_entity.id
_entity.type
_entity.pdbx_description
1 polymer ?
#
loop_
_entity_poly.entity_id
_entity_poly.type
_entity_poly.pdbx_seq_one_letter_code
_entity_poly.pdbx_strand_id
1 'polypeptide(L)'
;MITYLKEEDPEDKWEQFDAFNSSAVNAPLLGFHFDDTNVKTELAAVKNVKEEFIGPLYTGSVDPEEFVPQAIEKMKNAGLDVVMEEAQRQLDEWVAAQK
;
A
#
# COMPACT_ATOMS: atom_id res chain seq x y z
N MET A 1 -15.19 22.08 -13.01
CA MET A 1 -14.61 23.41 -13.33
C MET A 1 -13.33 23.14 -14.10
N ILE A 2 -13.26 23.52 -15.38
CA ILE A 2 -12.03 23.39 -16.18
C ILE A 2 -11.23 24.67 -15.96
N THR A 3 -9.96 24.55 -15.56
CA THR A 3 -9.08 25.71 -15.37
C THR A 3 -8.59 26.23 -16.72
N TYR A 4 -8.25 27.52 -16.83
CA TYR A 4 -7.67 28.05 -18.06
C TYR A 4 -6.33 27.37 -18.40
N LEU A 5 -6.04 27.24 -19.70
CA LEU A 5 -4.73 26.81 -20.19
C LEU A 5 -3.69 27.90 -19.93
N LYS A 6 -2.49 27.51 -19.52
CA LYS A 6 -1.31 28.39 -19.58
C LYS A 6 -0.80 28.46 -21.02
N GLU A 7 -0.03 29.48 -21.34
CA GLU A 7 0.56 29.66 -22.68
C GLU A 7 1.45 28.47 -23.11
N GLU A 8 2.06 27.80 -22.15
CA GLU A 8 2.94 26.62 -22.34
C GLU A 8 2.20 25.28 -22.32
N ASP A 9 0.88 25.28 -22.08
CA ASP A 9 0.08 24.05 -22.09
C ASP A 9 -0.29 23.65 -23.54
N PRO A 10 -0.38 22.35 -23.85
CA PRO A 10 -0.99 21.87 -25.08
C PRO A 10 -2.45 22.31 -25.21
N GLU A 11 -2.90 22.62 -26.43
CA GLU A 11 -4.30 23.01 -26.70
C GLU A 11 -5.29 21.91 -26.28
N ASP A 12 -4.90 20.65 -26.43
CA ASP A 12 -5.71 19.46 -26.17
C ASP A 12 -5.48 18.87 -24.76
N LYS A 13 -4.88 19.63 -23.83
CA LYS A 13 -4.54 19.18 -22.48
C LYS A 13 -5.74 18.58 -21.73
N TRP A 14 -6.95 19.12 -21.93
CA TRP A 14 -8.13 18.64 -21.23
C TRP A 14 -8.68 17.36 -21.84
N GLU A 15 -8.66 17.21 -23.15
CA GLU A 15 -8.96 15.95 -23.83
C GLU A 15 -7.96 14.87 -23.42
N GLN A 16 -6.67 15.19 -23.33
CA GLN A 16 -5.64 14.25 -22.85
C GLN A 16 -5.88 13.82 -21.41
N PHE A 17 -6.26 14.74 -20.51
CA PHE A 17 -6.61 14.36 -19.14
C PHE A 17 -7.89 13.54 -19.05
N ASP A 18 -8.91 13.85 -19.86
CA ASP A 18 -10.15 13.07 -19.88
C ASP A 18 -9.89 11.64 -20.37
N ALA A 19 -9.10 11.49 -21.43
CA ALA A 19 -8.68 10.18 -21.94
C ALA A 19 -7.84 9.41 -20.90
N PHE A 20 -6.87 10.08 -20.28
CA PHE A 20 -6.02 9.49 -19.23
C PHE A 20 -6.87 9.01 -18.04
N ASN A 21 -7.74 9.86 -17.51
CA ASN A 21 -8.60 9.54 -16.38
C ASN A 21 -9.60 8.43 -16.71
N SER A 22 -10.18 8.46 -17.90
CA SER A 22 -11.12 7.43 -18.36
C SER A 22 -10.44 6.09 -18.63
N SER A 23 -9.14 6.09 -18.90
CA SER A 23 -8.34 4.86 -19.05
C SER A 23 -7.90 4.24 -17.72
N ALA A 24 -8.16 4.91 -16.59
CA ALA A 24 -7.76 4.40 -15.28
C ALA A 24 -8.43 3.06 -14.97
N VAL A 25 -7.62 2.10 -14.52
CA VAL A 25 -8.10 0.78 -14.11
C VAL A 25 -8.17 0.75 -12.60
N ASN A 26 -9.32 0.38 -12.05
CA ASN A 26 -9.48 0.19 -10.61
C ASN A 26 -8.56 -0.92 -10.13
N ALA A 27 -7.89 -0.69 -8.99
CA ALA A 27 -7.12 -1.73 -8.34
C ALA A 27 -8.04 -2.91 -7.95
N PRO A 28 -7.58 -4.18 -8.01
CA PRO A 28 -8.39 -5.33 -7.63
C PRO A 28 -8.96 -5.27 -6.21
N LEU A 29 -8.27 -4.56 -5.31
CA LEU A 29 -8.63 -4.40 -3.89
C LEU A 29 -9.29 -3.04 -3.60
N LEU A 30 -9.68 -2.28 -4.62
CA LEU A 30 -10.32 -0.98 -4.42
C LEU A 30 -11.62 -1.16 -3.64
N GLY A 31 -11.71 -0.54 -2.46
CA GLY A 31 -12.86 -0.64 -1.56
C GLY A 31 -12.72 -1.68 -0.44
N PHE A 32 -11.66 -2.50 -0.44
CA PHE A 32 -11.33 -3.35 0.70
C PHE A 32 -10.80 -2.51 1.88
N HIS A 33 -11.26 -2.80 3.08
CA HIS A 33 -10.78 -2.19 4.32
C HIS A 33 -10.46 -3.29 5.33
N PHE A 34 -9.21 -3.36 5.76
CA PHE A 34 -8.76 -4.32 6.75
C PHE A 34 -9.23 -3.91 8.16
N ASP A 35 -9.93 -4.81 8.85
CA ASP A 35 -10.30 -4.67 10.26
C ASP A 35 -9.19 -5.25 11.14
N ASP A 36 -8.46 -4.39 11.85
CA ASP A 36 -7.34 -4.80 12.70
C ASP A 36 -7.75 -5.22 14.11
N THR A 37 -9.05 -5.26 14.43
CA THR A 37 -9.54 -5.50 15.79
C THR A 37 -8.98 -6.78 16.42
N ASN A 38 -8.86 -7.85 15.62
CA ASN A 38 -8.38 -9.18 16.08
C ASN A 38 -6.86 -9.28 16.22
N VAL A 39 -6.10 -8.37 15.60
CA VAL A 39 -4.63 -8.43 15.53
C VAL A 39 -3.98 -7.11 15.93
N LYS A 40 -4.70 -6.29 16.71
CA LYS A 40 -4.29 -4.93 17.05
C LYS A 40 -2.95 -4.87 17.78
N THR A 41 -2.67 -5.86 18.62
CA THR A 41 -1.43 -5.96 19.41
C THR A 41 -0.24 -6.29 18.51
N GLU A 42 -0.39 -7.31 17.67
CA GLU A 42 0.60 -7.76 16.69
C GLU A 42 0.89 -6.63 15.70
N LEU A 43 -0.15 -5.98 15.18
CA LEU A 43 0.00 -4.86 14.25
C LEU A 43 0.76 -3.68 14.90
N ALA A 44 0.53 -3.39 16.18
CA ALA A 44 1.29 -2.37 16.89
C ALA A 44 2.77 -2.77 17.05
N ALA A 45 3.06 -4.02 17.40
CA ALA A 45 4.43 -4.52 17.52
C ALA A 45 5.18 -4.49 16.17
N VAL A 46 4.53 -4.92 15.08
CA VAL A 46 5.07 -4.84 13.72
C VAL A 46 5.34 -3.40 13.30
N LYS A 47 4.45 -2.45 13.63
CA LYS A 47 4.66 -1.02 13.36
C LYS A 47 5.90 -0.47 14.04
N ASN A 48 6.14 -0.83 15.30
CA ASN A 48 7.35 -0.40 16.02
C ASN A 48 8.62 -0.91 15.33
N VAL A 49 8.65 -2.19 14.92
CA VAL A 49 9.78 -2.73 14.15
C VAL A 49 9.94 -2.01 12.82
N LYS A 50 8.85 -1.73 12.10
CA LYS A 50 8.89 -1.01 10.81
C LYS A 50 9.59 0.34 10.92
N GLU A 51 9.36 1.09 12.00
CA GLU A 51 9.98 2.40 12.21
C GLU A 51 11.52 2.32 12.32
N GLU A 52 12.08 1.19 12.75
CA GLU A 52 13.54 0.99 12.82
C GLU A 52 14.19 0.82 11.44
N PHE A 53 13.47 0.26 10.45
CA PHE A 53 14.06 -0.17 9.18
C PHE A 53 13.63 0.65 7.96
N ILE A 54 12.42 1.22 7.97
CA ILE A 54 11.82 1.71 6.72
C ILE A 54 12.53 2.93 6.14
N GLY A 55 12.96 3.86 7.00
CA GLY A 55 13.67 5.08 6.58
C GLY A 55 14.88 4.78 5.69
N PRO A 56 15.91 4.09 6.22
CA PRO A 56 17.11 3.79 5.44
C PRO A 56 16.86 2.86 4.24
N LEU A 57 15.93 1.90 4.34
CA LEU A 57 15.57 1.03 3.22
C LEU A 57 14.92 1.81 2.07
N TYR A 58 14.04 2.77 2.36
CA TYR A 58 13.32 3.52 1.31
C TYR A 58 14.18 4.59 0.65
N THR A 59 15.17 5.11 1.37
CA THR A 59 16.13 6.10 0.82
C THR A 59 17.33 5.44 0.14
N GLY A 60 17.48 4.11 0.23
CA GLY A 60 18.65 3.40 -0.28
C GLY A 60 19.93 3.73 0.49
N SER A 61 19.81 4.10 1.77
CA SER A 61 20.96 4.46 2.61
C SER A 61 21.67 3.26 3.25
N VAL A 62 21.12 2.06 3.10
CA VAL A 62 21.68 0.78 3.57
C VAL A 62 21.57 -0.27 2.45
N ASP A 63 22.38 -1.33 2.55
CA ASP A 63 22.33 -2.46 1.62
C ASP A 63 21.05 -3.29 1.84
N PRO A 64 20.15 -3.38 0.85
CA PRO A 64 18.92 -4.17 0.99
C PRO A 64 19.20 -5.67 1.18
N GLU A 65 20.29 -6.22 0.65
CA GLU A 65 20.61 -7.65 0.80
C GLU A 65 20.94 -8.01 2.26
N GLU A 66 21.40 -7.04 3.05
CA GLU A 66 21.66 -7.21 4.49
C GLU A 66 20.44 -6.83 5.34
N PHE A 67 19.80 -5.70 5.05
CA PHE A 67 18.80 -5.11 5.94
C PHE A 67 17.37 -5.61 5.69
N VAL A 68 17.01 -6.03 4.48
CA VAL A 68 15.68 -6.59 4.21
C VAL A 68 15.46 -7.91 4.96
N PRO A 69 16.39 -8.89 4.96
CA PRO A 69 16.21 -10.12 5.73
C PRO A 69 16.06 -9.86 7.24
N GLN A 70 16.85 -8.94 7.81
CA GLN A 70 16.76 -8.57 9.22
C GLN A 70 15.42 -7.92 9.58
N ALA A 71 14.91 -7.04 8.71
CA ALA A 71 13.61 -6.42 8.88
C ALA A 71 12.49 -7.47 8.86
N ILE A 72 12.52 -8.40 7.90
CA ILE A 72 11.56 -9.50 7.78
C ILE A 72 11.59 -10.37 9.04
N GLU A 73 12.76 -10.80 9.49
CA GLU A 73 12.90 -11.64 10.68
C GLU A 73 12.32 -10.96 11.92
N LYS A 74 12.68 -9.69 12.18
CA LYS A 74 12.14 -8.95 13.32
C LYS A 74 10.63 -8.72 13.21
N MET A 75 10.11 -8.41 12.02
CA MET A 75 8.67 -8.23 11.82
C MET A 75 7.90 -9.54 12.06
N LYS A 76 8.43 -10.67 11.60
CA LYS A 76 7.85 -12.00 11.88
C LYS A 76 7.85 -12.31 13.36
N ASN A 77 8.96 -12.07 14.06
CA ASN A 77 9.05 -12.21 15.52
C ASN A 77 8.06 -11.28 16.27
N ALA A 78 7.67 -10.16 15.65
CA ALA A 78 6.67 -9.23 16.17
C ALA A 78 5.22 -9.61 15.82
N GLY A 79 4.99 -10.72 15.10
CA GLY A 79 3.65 -11.19 14.76
C GLY A 79 3.18 -10.85 13.34
N LEU A 80 4.08 -10.50 12.41
CA LEU A 80 3.70 -10.19 11.02
C LEU A 80 2.93 -11.32 10.34
N ASP A 81 3.32 -12.58 10.55
CA ASP A 81 2.64 -13.73 9.93
C ASP A 81 1.16 -13.82 10.39
N VAL A 82 0.88 -13.53 11.67
CA VAL A 82 -0.51 -13.49 12.21
C VAL A 82 -1.34 -12.37 11.57
N VAL A 83 -0.75 -11.18 11.40
CA VAL A 83 -1.42 -10.06 10.72
C VAL A 83 -1.70 -10.40 9.25
N MET A 84 -0.76 -11.06 8.57
CA MET A 84 -0.92 -11.48 7.18
C MET A 84 -2.01 -12.54 7.00
N GLU A 85 -2.09 -13.52 7.91
CA GLU A 85 -3.15 -14.54 7.89
C GLU A 85 -4.54 -13.93 8.07
N GLU A 86 -4.70 -13.00 9.02
CA GLU A 86 -5.98 -12.32 9.23
C GLU A 86 -6.35 -11.42 8.04
N ALA A 87 -5.38 -10.69 7.47
CA ALA A 87 -5.60 -9.89 6.27
C ALA A 87 -6.03 -10.75 5.08
N GLN A 88 -5.40 -11.91 4.88
CA GLN A 88 -5.76 -12.84 3.81
C GLN A 88 -7.16 -13.42 4.01
N ARG A 89 -7.52 -13.82 5.23
CA ARG A 89 -8.87 -14.32 5.55
C ARG A 89 -9.94 -13.28 5.22
N GLN A 90 -9.76 -12.04 5.68
CA GLN A 90 -10.72 -10.95 5.41
C GLN A 90 -10.78 -10.60 3.92
N LEU A 91 -9.65 -10.64 3.23
CA LEU A 91 -9.60 -10.40 1.80
C LEU A 91 -10.37 -11.48 1.03
N ASP A 92 -10.17 -12.75 1.37
CA ASP A 92 -10.87 -13.87 0.73
C ASP A 92 -12.39 -13.78 0.94
N GLU A 93 -12.83 -13.45 2.16
CA GLU A 93 -14.23 -13.22 2.49
C GLU A 93 -14.83 -12.04 1.72
N TRP A 94 -14.10 -10.92 1.64
CA TRP A 94 -14.54 -9.74 0.90
C TRP A 94 -14.66 -10.04 -0.59
N VAL A 95 -13.66 -10.68 -1.21
CA VAL A 95 -13.69 -11.07 -2.64
C VAL A 95 -14.84 -12.03 -2.92
N ALA A 96 -15.11 -12.98 -2.02
CA ALA A 96 -16.23 -13.90 -2.17
C ALA A 96 -17.59 -13.19 -2.13
N ALA A 97 -17.72 -12.11 -1.35
CA ALA A 97 -18.93 -11.31 -1.23
C ALA A 97 -19.17 -10.34 -2.40
N GLN A 98 -18.15 -10.07 -3.24
CA GLN A 98 -18.28 -9.23 -4.45
C GLN A 98 -18.77 -9.99 -5.70
N LYS A 99 -19.00 -11.31 -5.59
CA LYS A 99 -19.58 -12.15 -6.66
C LYS A 99 -21.09 -12.15 -6.61
#